data_AF-B7HK22-F1
#
_entry.id   AF-B7HK22-F1
#
_cell.length_a   1.000
_cell.length_b   1.000
_cell.length_c   1.000
_cell.angle_alpha   90.00
_cell.angle_beta   90.00
_cell.angle_gamma   90.00
#
_symmetry.space_group_name_H-M   'P 1'
#
loop_
_entity.id
_entity.type
_entity.pdbx_description
1 polymer ?
#
loop_
_entity_poly.entity_id
_entity_poly.type
_entity_poly.pdbx_seq_one_letter_code
_entity_poly.pdbx_strand_id
1 'polypeptide(L)'
;MTKKLFTEREIQILSNNLYVKSVSQKGITYTEEFKHIFIEENEKGKLPRNIFEDCGFDIDMIGMKRVMSSESRWRAAYRKNGVLGLRDTRIENAGRTLERELTLEEKYARLEAERNLLKAENELLKKIKLMEGRMRRK
;
A
#
# COMPACT_ATOMS: atom_id res chain seq x y z
N MET A 1 -19.44 0.87 -12.24
CA MET A 1 -18.24 0.17 -12.74
C MET A 1 -18.13 0.41 -14.24
N THR A 2 -16.99 0.87 -14.74
CA THR A 2 -16.79 1.07 -16.18
C THR A 2 -16.68 -0.28 -16.88
N LYS A 3 -17.38 -0.48 -18.00
CA LYS A 3 -17.32 -1.70 -18.81
C LYS A 3 -16.06 -1.80 -19.68
N LYS A 4 -15.20 -0.75 -19.68
CA LYS A 4 -13.96 -0.70 -20.48
C LYS A 4 -12.95 -1.73 -19.94
N LEU A 5 -12.57 -2.65 -20.81
CA LEU A 5 -11.46 -3.58 -20.61
C LEU A 5 -10.20 -3.00 -21.24
N PHE A 6 -9.05 -3.25 -20.63
CA PHE A 6 -7.76 -2.90 -21.19
C PHE A 6 -7.34 -3.92 -22.24
N THR A 7 -6.87 -3.42 -23.37
CA THR A 7 -6.20 -4.20 -24.40
C THR A 7 -4.80 -4.61 -23.93
N GLU A 8 -4.22 -5.62 -24.54
CA GLU A 8 -2.88 -6.10 -24.19
C GLU A 8 -1.81 -5.01 -24.34
N ARG A 9 -1.96 -4.11 -25.33
CA ARG A 9 -1.09 -2.95 -25.52
C ARG A 9 -1.22 -1.94 -24.37
N GLU A 10 -2.45 -1.61 -23.96
CA GLU A 10 -2.69 -0.71 -22.81
C GLU A 10 -2.15 -1.33 -21.52
N ILE A 11 -2.29 -2.64 -21.33
CA ILE A 11 -1.75 -3.36 -20.17
C ILE A 11 -0.22 -3.22 -20.13
N GLN A 12 0.47 -3.41 -21.27
CA GLN A 12 1.92 -3.30 -21.34
C GLN A 12 2.41 -1.87 -21.05
N ILE A 13 1.71 -0.86 -21.56
CA ILE A 13 2.04 0.55 -21.30
C ILE A 13 1.90 0.85 -19.81
N LEU A 14 0.77 0.45 -19.21
CA LEU A 14 0.51 0.68 -17.80
C LEU A 14 1.45 -0.13 -16.89
N SER A 15 1.85 -1.34 -17.27
CA SER A 15 2.78 -2.16 -16.48
C SER A 15 4.20 -1.60 -16.45
N ASN A 16 4.58 -0.75 -17.42
CA ASN A 16 5.88 -0.10 -17.45
C ASN A 16 5.95 1.13 -16.52
N ASN A 17 4.82 1.61 -15.99
CA ASN A 17 4.81 2.75 -15.08
C ASN A 17 5.20 2.33 -13.66
N LEU A 18 6.13 3.07 -13.04
CA LEU A 18 6.64 2.83 -11.68
C LEU A 18 5.54 2.79 -10.61
N TYR A 19 4.46 3.55 -10.80
CA TYR A 19 3.36 3.69 -9.84
C TYR A 19 2.28 2.60 -9.97
N VAL A 20 2.56 1.58 -10.80
CA VAL A 20 1.68 0.45 -11.03
C VAL A 20 2.31 -0.84 -10.48
N LYS A 21 1.59 -1.48 -9.55
CA LYS A 21 1.99 -2.75 -8.96
C LYS A 21 1.61 -3.94 -9.84
N SER A 22 0.41 -3.90 -10.40
CA SER A 22 -0.06 -4.92 -11.35
C SER A 22 -1.22 -4.41 -12.18
N VAL A 23 -1.35 -4.92 -13.41
CA VAL A 23 -2.45 -4.58 -14.32
C VAL A 23 -3.12 -5.86 -14.79
N SER A 24 -4.44 -5.83 -14.82
CA SER A 24 -5.28 -6.85 -15.44
C SER A 24 -6.19 -6.19 -16.46
N GLN A 25 -6.82 -6.98 -17.35
CA GLN A 25 -7.81 -6.47 -18.30
C GLN A 25 -8.94 -5.67 -17.63
N LYS A 26 -9.27 -5.96 -16.37
CA LYS A 26 -10.41 -5.35 -15.66
C LYS A 26 -10.01 -4.20 -14.75
N GLY A 27 -8.74 -4.07 -14.37
CA GLY A 27 -8.33 -3.08 -13.37
C GLY A 27 -6.84 -3.01 -13.14
N ILE A 28 -6.46 -1.92 -12.47
CA ILE A 28 -5.08 -1.54 -12.14
C ILE A 28 -4.94 -1.60 -10.62
N THR A 29 -3.86 -2.21 -10.16
CA THR A 29 -3.40 -2.15 -8.77
C THR A 29 -2.26 -1.16 -8.71
N TYR A 30 -2.47 -0.08 -7.97
CA TYR A 30 -1.46 0.96 -7.77
C TYR A 30 -0.55 0.60 -6.60
N THR A 31 0.68 1.10 -6.65
CA THR A 31 1.64 0.93 -5.56
C THR A 31 1.22 1.74 -4.33
N GLU A 32 1.85 1.48 -3.19
CA GLU A 32 1.56 2.22 -1.96
C GLU A 32 2.11 3.64 -2.05
N GLU A 33 3.30 3.80 -2.62
CA GLU A 33 3.99 5.07 -2.84
C GLU A 33 3.11 6.04 -3.62
N PHE A 34 2.47 5.58 -4.70
CA PHE A 34 1.57 6.42 -5.48
C PHE A 34 0.36 6.89 -4.66
N LYS A 35 -0.21 6.03 -3.81
CA LYS A 35 -1.34 6.44 -2.96
C LYS A 35 -0.92 7.49 -1.94
N HIS A 36 0.31 7.42 -1.42
CA HIS A 36 0.85 8.43 -0.51
C HIS A 36 1.00 9.77 -1.23
N ILE A 37 1.68 9.79 -2.38
CA ILE A 37 1.83 10.98 -3.23
C ILE A 37 0.44 11.56 -3.56
N PHE A 38 -0.50 10.69 -3.92
CA PHE A 38 -1.84 11.12 -4.25
C PHE A 38 -2.54 11.85 -3.11
N ILE A 39 -2.50 11.30 -1.89
CA ILE A 39 -3.13 11.94 -0.73
C ILE A 39 -2.45 13.26 -0.40
N GLU A 40 -1.12 13.30 -0.40
CA GLU A 40 -0.35 14.51 -0.11
C GLU A 40 -0.67 15.64 -1.11
N GLU A 41 -0.65 15.35 -2.40
CA GLU A 41 -0.95 16.32 -3.45
C GLU A 41 -2.44 16.71 -3.48
N ASN A 42 -3.34 15.79 -3.11
CA ASN A 42 -4.76 16.09 -3.00
C ASN A 42 -5.07 16.99 -1.79
N GLU A 43 -4.37 16.83 -0.66
CA GLU A 43 -4.46 17.73 0.50
C GLU A 43 -3.95 19.15 0.17
N LYS A 44 -2.97 19.27 -0.74
CA LYS A 44 -2.53 20.55 -1.31
C LYS A 44 -3.55 21.19 -2.27
N GLY A 45 -4.66 20.51 -2.57
CA GLY A 45 -5.73 21.01 -3.43
C GLY A 45 -5.56 20.70 -4.92
N LYS A 46 -4.58 19.86 -5.31
CA LYS A 46 -4.47 19.44 -6.72
C LYS A 46 -5.62 18.52 -7.12
N LEU A 47 -6.07 18.70 -8.36
CA LEU A 47 -7.11 17.86 -8.94
C LEU A 47 -6.59 16.44 -9.21
N PRO A 48 -7.41 15.39 -8.98
CA PRO A 48 -7.02 14.00 -9.22
C PRO A 48 -6.50 13.76 -10.64
N ARG A 49 -7.08 14.42 -11.65
CA ARG A 49 -6.63 14.34 -13.04
C ARG A 49 -5.15 14.71 -13.17
N ASN A 50 -4.79 15.88 -12.65
CA ASN A 50 -3.43 16.42 -12.77
C ASN A 50 -2.43 15.53 -12.03
N ILE A 51 -2.79 15.02 -10.84
CA ILE A 51 -1.90 14.14 -10.06
C ILE A 51 -1.57 12.87 -10.84
N PHE A 52 -2.57 12.28 -11.51
CA PHE A 52 -2.36 11.11 -12.35
C PHE A 52 -1.52 11.44 -13.59
N GLU A 53 -1.79 12.55 -14.27
CA GLU A 53 -1.00 13.02 -15.43
C GLU A 53 0.47 13.30 -15.04
N ASP A 54 0.70 13.99 -13.91
CA ASP A 54 2.03 14.27 -13.35
C ASP A 54 2.81 12.97 -13.06
N CYS A 55 2.10 11.89 -12.71
CA CYS A 55 2.68 10.57 -12.45
C CYS A 55 2.74 9.68 -13.71
N GLY A 56 2.57 10.27 -14.91
CA GLY A 56 2.74 9.58 -16.18
C GLY A 56 1.58 8.64 -16.54
N PHE A 57 0.38 8.89 -16.01
CA PHE A 57 -0.82 8.15 -16.41
C PHE A 57 -1.58 8.88 -17.51
N ASP A 58 -1.96 8.12 -18.55
CA ASP A 58 -2.89 8.60 -19.57
C ASP A 58 -4.34 8.44 -19.07
N ILE A 59 -5.00 9.59 -18.82
CA ILE A 59 -6.37 9.66 -18.30
C ILE A 59 -7.41 9.19 -19.32
N ASP A 60 -7.16 9.38 -20.62
CA ASP A 60 -8.06 8.93 -21.67
C ASP A 60 -7.98 7.40 -21.83
N MET A 61 -6.78 6.84 -21.64
CA MET A 61 -6.57 5.39 -21.56
C MET A 61 -7.28 4.78 -20.34
N ILE A 62 -7.05 5.32 -19.14
CA ILE A 62 -7.61 4.76 -17.88
C ILE A 62 -9.11 5.04 -17.74
N GLY A 63 -9.52 6.24 -18.12
CA GLY A 63 -10.87 6.77 -17.99
C GLY A 63 -11.12 7.44 -16.63
N MET A 64 -11.67 8.65 -16.69
CA MET A 64 -11.94 9.49 -15.51
C MET A 64 -12.77 8.81 -14.41
N LYS A 65 -13.72 7.95 -14.78
CA LYS A 65 -14.53 7.20 -13.79
C LYS A 65 -13.67 6.32 -12.88
N ARG A 66 -12.58 5.73 -13.39
CA ARG A 66 -11.65 4.93 -12.58
C ARG A 66 -10.83 5.82 -11.66
N VAL A 67 -10.33 6.95 -12.16
CA VAL A 67 -9.59 7.96 -11.38
C VAL A 67 -10.42 8.41 -10.18
N MET A 68 -11.65 8.87 -10.40
CA MET A 68 -12.55 9.30 -9.32
C MET A 68 -12.88 8.18 -8.33
N SER A 69 -13.07 6.95 -8.82
CA SER A 69 -13.34 5.79 -7.95
C SER A 69 -12.14 5.43 -7.08
N SER A 70 -10.92 5.53 -7.62
CA SER A 70 -9.67 5.32 -6.89
C SER A 70 -9.46 6.39 -5.84
N GLU A 71 -9.61 7.67 -6.22
CA GLU A 71 -9.55 8.82 -5.31
C GLU A 71 -10.48 8.60 -4.12
N SER A 72 -11.78 8.37 -4.39
CA SER A 72 -12.77 8.21 -3.33
C SER A 72 -12.40 7.08 -2.37
N ARG A 73 -11.84 5.98 -2.89
CA ARG A 73 -11.43 4.84 -2.07
C ARG A 73 -10.23 5.17 -1.19
N TRP A 74 -9.21 5.82 -1.74
CA TRP A 74 -8.01 6.18 -0.99
C TRP A 74 -8.28 7.25 0.06
N ARG A 75 -9.07 8.28 -0.29
CA ARG A 75 -9.49 9.32 0.67
C ARG A 75 -10.30 8.72 1.82
N ALA A 76 -11.21 7.80 1.54
CA ALA A 76 -11.98 7.12 2.58
C ALA A 76 -11.10 6.25 3.49
N ALA A 77 -10.16 5.51 2.90
CA ALA A 77 -9.23 4.68 3.65
C ALA A 77 -8.29 5.51 4.55
N TYR A 78 -7.77 6.62 4.00
CA TYR A 78 -6.93 7.56 4.73
C TYR A 78 -7.68 8.25 5.87
N ARG A 79 -8.92 8.70 5.66
CA ARG A 79 -9.74 9.27 6.75
C ARG A 79 -10.02 8.28 7.88
N LYS A 80 -10.09 6.98 7.58
CA LYS A 80 -10.40 5.94 8.57
C LYS A 80 -9.16 5.54 9.40
N ASN A 81 -8.05 5.27 8.74
CA ASN A 81 -6.87 4.64 9.36
C ASN A 81 -5.55 5.40 9.08
N GLY A 82 -5.61 6.61 8.54
CA GLY A 82 -4.44 7.38 8.11
C GLY A 82 -3.60 6.65 7.06
N VAL A 83 -2.29 6.82 7.15
CA VAL A 83 -1.27 6.19 6.29
C VAL A 83 -1.42 4.67 6.27
N LEU A 84 -1.74 4.04 7.40
CA LEU A 84 -1.94 2.59 7.50
C LEU A 84 -3.12 2.09 6.64
N GLY A 85 -4.11 2.94 6.39
CA GLY A 85 -5.24 2.62 5.52
C GLY A 85 -4.89 2.49 4.04
N LEU A 86 -3.73 3.02 3.60
CA LEU A 86 -3.30 2.99 2.21
C LEU A 86 -2.50 1.72 1.86
N ARG A 87 -2.01 1.02 2.89
CA ARG A 87 -1.23 -0.21 2.79
C ARG A 87 -2.05 -1.38 2.24
N ASP A 88 -1.43 -2.24 1.45
CA ASP A 88 -2.04 -3.45 0.89
C ASP A 88 -2.03 -4.59 1.92
N THR A 89 -3.12 -4.69 2.68
CA THR A 89 -3.25 -5.68 3.77
C THR A 89 -3.55 -7.10 3.29
N ARG A 90 -3.61 -7.34 1.97
CA ARG A 90 -3.92 -8.67 1.41
C ARG A 90 -2.85 -9.71 1.72
N ILE A 91 -1.60 -9.30 1.88
CA ILE A 91 -0.49 -10.19 2.24
C ILE A 91 -0.60 -10.59 3.72
N GLU A 92 -0.86 -9.62 4.59
CA GLU A 92 -0.95 -9.84 6.05
C GLU A 92 -2.16 -10.68 6.44
N ASN A 93 -3.26 -10.56 5.68
CA ASN A 93 -4.48 -11.34 5.86
C ASN A 93 -4.56 -12.53 4.89
N ALA A 94 -3.44 -12.94 4.28
CA ALA A 94 -3.42 -14.09 3.40
C ALA A 94 -3.57 -15.37 4.21
N GLY A 95 -4.60 -16.15 3.92
CA GLY A 95 -4.81 -17.48 4.47
C GLY A 95 -6.20 -17.69 5.04
N ARG A 96 -6.54 -18.97 5.25
CA ARG A 96 -7.76 -19.37 5.94
C ARG A 96 -7.50 -19.38 7.44
N THR A 97 -8.34 -18.70 8.21
CA THR A 97 -8.32 -18.79 9.67
C THR A 97 -8.54 -20.24 10.09
N LEU A 98 -7.66 -20.77 10.94
CA LEU A 98 -7.78 -22.13 11.45
C LEU A 98 -8.91 -22.17 12.49
N GLU A 99 -9.95 -22.97 12.26
CA GLU A 99 -11.12 -23.07 13.17
C GLU A 99 -10.93 -24.04 14.34
N ARG A 100 -9.94 -24.94 14.27
CA ARG A 100 -9.63 -25.87 15.38
C ARG A 100 -8.78 -25.21 16.46
N GLU A 101 -8.83 -25.76 17.67
CA GLU A 101 -7.89 -25.38 18.72
C GLU A 101 -6.46 -25.81 18.35
N LEU A 102 -5.50 -24.92 18.64
CA LEU A 102 -4.07 -25.20 18.46
C LEU A 102 -3.58 -26.19 19.50
N THR A 103 -2.70 -27.09 19.09
CA THR A 103 -1.99 -27.97 20.03
C THR A 103 -1.04 -27.16 20.93
N LEU A 104 -0.62 -27.73 22.06
CA LEU A 104 0.33 -27.08 22.97
C LEU A 104 1.66 -26.75 22.27
N GLU A 105 2.12 -27.63 21.39
CA GLU A 105 3.36 -27.44 20.62
C GLU A 105 3.23 -26.29 19.62
N GLU A 106 2.10 -26.21 18.91
CA GLU A 106 1.81 -25.09 18.00
C GLU A 106 1.71 -23.76 18.76
N LYS A 107 1.10 -23.77 19.96
CA LYS A 107 1.05 -22.58 20.85
C LYS A 107 2.45 -22.16 21.29
N TYR A 108 3.30 -23.12 21.68
CA TYR A 108 4.68 -22.86 22.09
C TYR A 108 5.50 -22.26 20.94
N ALA A 109 5.39 -22.83 19.74
CA ALA A 109 6.08 -22.32 18.55
C ALA A 109 5.67 -20.89 18.21
N ARG A 110 4.38 -20.53 18.33
CA ARG A 110 3.91 -19.15 18.15
C ARG A 110 4.48 -18.20 19.19
N LEU A 111 4.45 -18.58 20.46
CA LEU A 111 5.00 -17.79 21.56
C LEU A 111 6.51 -17.57 21.38
N GLU A 112 7.24 -18.59 20.92
CA GLU A 112 8.66 -18.46 20.63
C GLU A 112 8.92 -17.49 19.47
N ALA A 113 8.14 -17.57 18.39
CA ALA A 113 8.23 -16.64 17.27
C ALA A 113 7.96 -15.19 17.71
N GLU A 114 6.91 -14.97 18.51
CA GLU A 114 6.57 -13.66 19.06
C GLU A 114 7.69 -13.11 19.96
N ARG A 115 8.22 -13.95 20.86
CA ARG A 115 9.35 -13.60 21.73
C ARG A 115 10.60 -13.24 20.93
N ASN A 116 10.86 -13.91 19.82
CA ASN A 116 11.99 -13.62 18.94
C ASN A 116 11.80 -12.28 18.19
N LEU A 117 10.59 -12.01 17.68
CA LEU A 117 10.25 -10.74 17.05
C LEU A 117 10.43 -9.57 18.02
N LEU A 118 9.88 -9.68 19.23
CA LEU A 118 10.00 -8.67 20.29
C LEU A 118 11.46 -8.41 20.68
N LYS A 119 12.32 -9.44 20.69
CA LYS A 119 13.76 -9.27 20.91
C LYS A 119 14.40 -8.44 19.81
N ALA A 120 14.10 -8.74 18.55
CA ALA A 120 14.63 -8.01 17.40
C ALA A 120 14.19 -6.54 17.38
N GLU A 121 12.92 -6.26 17.67
CA GLU A 121 12.39 -4.89 17.79
C GLU A 121 13.11 -4.10 18.89
N ASN A 122 13.32 -4.71 20.06
CA ASN A 122 14.05 -4.09 21.16
C ASN A 122 15.52 -3.80 20.80
N GLU A 123 16.17 -4.67 20.05
CA GLU A 123 17.53 -4.43 19.56
C GLU A 123 17.58 -3.26 18.57
N LEU A 124 16.62 -3.18 17.66
CA LEU A 124 16.50 -2.08 16.71
C LEU A 124 16.29 -0.75 17.44
N LEU A 125 15.38 -0.70 18.42
CA LEU A 125 15.12 0.47 19.26
C LEU A 125 16.38 0.91 20.03
N LYS A 126 17.15 -0.05 20.57
CA LYS A 126 18.44 0.26 21.22
C LYS A 126 19.44 0.89 20.24
N LYS A 127 19.54 0.35 19.02
CA LYS A 127 20.43 0.90 17.97
C LYS A 127 20.01 2.32 17.57
N ILE A 128 18.72 2.58 17.40
CA ILE A 128 18.20 3.92 17.09
C ILE A 128 18.57 4.92 18.19
N LYS A 129 18.29 4.59 19.46
CA LYS A 129 18.64 5.47 20.61
C LYS A 129 20.14 5.78 20.67
N LEU A 130 21.00 4.81 20.35
CA LEU A 130 22.44 5.02 20.30
C LEU A 130 22.85 5.98 19.16
N MET A 131 22.24 5.85 17.99
CA MET A 131 22.48 6.74 16.85
C MET A 131 22.00 8.17 17.14
N GLU A 132 20.79 8.32 17.68
CA GLU A 132 20.24 9.62 18.09
C GLU A 132 21.12 10.31 19.15
N GLY A 133 21.60 9.55 20.14
CA GLY A 133 22.51 10.04 21.16
C GLY A 133 23.87 10.49 20.60
N ARG A 134 24.36 9.83 19.54
CA ARG A 134 25.57 10.26 18.82
C ARG A 134 25.33 11.52 17.98
N MET A 135 24.16 11.63 17.33
CA MET A 135 23.80 12.82 16.55
C MET A 135 23.58 14.06 17.42
N ARG A 136 23.02 13.91 18.63
CA ARG A 136 22.84 15.02 19.59
C ARG A 136 24.14 15.55 20.21
N ARG A 137 25.24 14.79 20.15
CA ARG A 137 26.55 15.16 20.70
C ARG A 137 27.47 15.85 19.68
N LYS A 138 26.99 16.07 18.46
CA LYS A 138 27.70 16.70 17.35
C LYS A 138 27.06 18.03 17.03
#